data_AF-A0A7C1YSQ4-F1
#
_entry.id   AF-A0A7C1YSQ4-F1
#
_cell.length_a   1.000
_cell.length_b   1.000
_cell.length_c   1.000
_cell.angle_alpha   90.00
_cell.angle_beta   90.00
_cell.angle_gamma   90.00
#
_symmetry.space_group_name_H-M   'P 1'
#
loop_
_entity.id
_entity.type
_entity.pdbx_description
1 polymer ?
#
loop_
_entity_poly.entity_id
_entity_poly.type
_entity_poly.pdbx_seq_one_letter_code
_entity_poly.pdbx_strand_id
1 'polypeptide(L)'
;MGNDPGAAGSAGVDFVVEAGVLVPGAGSPPMTAAGVAVAGGRLVGVGPIGELRRTHPHVPVHGGPEFLLSPGAVNTHTHLGLVWARGLAHDDRHPV
;
A
#
# COMPACT_ATOMS: atom_id res chain seq x y z
N MET A 1 -3.58 28.89 16.00
CA MET A 1 -3.22 27.48 16.23
C MET A 1 -3.04 26.84 14.86
N GLY A 2 -1.85 27.02 14.29
CA GLY A 2 -1.49 26.41 13.02
C GLY A 2 -1.15 24.96 13.27
N ASN A 3 -1.67 24.06 12.43
CA ASN A 3 -1.11 22.73 12.32
C ASN A 3 0.29 22.87 11.73
N ASP A 4 1.32 22.68 12.53
CA ASP A 4 2.65 22.38 12.01
C ASP A 4 2.57 20.97 11.40
N PRO A 5 2.65 20.80 10.06
CA PRO A 5 2.87 19.48 9.51
C PRO A 5 4.25 19.07 9.99
N GLY A 6 4.28 18.06 10.87
CA GLY A 6 5.47 17.62 11.58
C GLY A 6 6.70 17.62 10.69
N ALA A 7 7.77 18.23 11.23
CA ALA A 7 9.13 18.26 10.72
C ALA A 7 9.36 17.30 9.55
N ALA A 8 9.20 17.82 8.32
CA ALA A 8 9.67 17.13 7.13
C ALA A 8 11.19 17.07 7.25
N GLY A 9 11.69 15.97 7.79
CA GLY A 9 13.11 15.66 7.77
C GLY A 9 13.58 15.73 6.32
N SER A 10 14.43 16.69 6.00
CA SER A 10 15.09 16.73 4.70
C SER A 10 16.16 15.65 4.67
N ALA A 11 15.89 14.47 4.11
CA ALA A 11 16.93 13.53 3.65
C ALA A 11 16.34 12.32 2.89
N GLY A 12 16.32 12.39 1.57
CA GLY A 12 16.26 11.21 0.68
C GLY A 12 14.94 10.44 0.65
N VAL A 13 14.88 9.48 -0.28
CA VAL A 13 13.85 8.42 -0.30
C VAL A 13 14.27 7.35 0.71
N ASP A 14 13.34 6.87 1.52
CA ASP A 14 13.60 5.84 2.53
C ASP A 14 13.69 4.46 1.89
N PHE A 15 12.74 4.15 1.00
CA PHE A 15 12.67 2.88 0.27
C PHE A 15 11.78 2.99 -0.98
N VAL A 16 11.91 2.00 -1.85
CA VAL A 16 11.04 1.79 -3.02
C VAL A 16 10.27 0.48 -2.85
N VAL A 17 8.99 0.48 -3.22
CA VAL A 17 8.18 -0.74 -3.37
C VAL A 17 7.95 -0.98 -4.84
N GLU A 18 8.28 -2.16 -5.33
CA GLU A 18 8.11 -2.56 -6.72
C GLU A 18 7.09 -3.68 -6.89
N ALA A 19 6.45 -3.70 -8.06
CA ALA A 19 5.48 -4.71 -8.42
C ALA A 19 5.50 -5.01 -9.92
N GLY A 20 5.10 -6.22 -10.27
CA GLY A 20 4.81 -6.57 -11.66
C GLY A 20 3.63 -5.75 -12.20
N VAL A 21 2.63 -5.49 -11.35
CA VAL A 21 1.50 -4.62 -11.64
C VAL A 21 1.25 -3.65 -10.48
N LEU A 22 1.16 -2.36 -10.79
CA LEU A 22 0.74 -1.31 -9.86
C LEU A 22 -0.64 -0.79 -10.32
N VAL A 23 -1.62 -0.81 -9.42
CA VAL A 23 -2.95 -0.23 -9.62
C VAL A 23 -3.03 1.08 -8.80
N PRO A 24 -2.97 2.27 -9.42
CA PRO A 24 -2.84 3.54 -8.67
C PRO A 24 -4.09 3.92 -7.88
N GLY A 25 -5.26 3.39 -8.26
CA GLY A 25 -6.57 3.76 -7.72
C GLY A 25 -7.57 4.07 -8.84
N ALA A 26 -8.77 4.52 -8.45
CA ALA A 26 -9.86 4.77 -9.39
C ALA A 26 -9.48 5.85 -10.43
N GLY A 27 -9.76 5.56 -11.71
CA GLY A 27 -9.58 6.49 -12.83
C GLY A 27 -8.19 6.50 -13.47
N SER A 28 -7.21 5.77 -12.93
CA SER A 28 -5.89 5.60 -13.56
C SER A 28 -5.72 4.17 -14.09
N PRO A 29 -5.12 3.97 -15.27
CA PRO A 29 -4.83 2.63 -15.77
C PRO A 29 -3.78 1.93 -14.90
N PRO A 30 -3.80 0.58 -14.84
CA PRO A 30 -2.71 -0.18 -14.24
C PRO A 30 -1.39 0.06 -14.96
N MET A 31 -0.29 0.00 -14.22
CA MET A 31 1.08 0.13 -14.73
C MET A 31 1.81 -1.20 -14.53
N THR A 32 2.53 -1.65 -15.55
CA THR A 32 3.39 -2.84 -15.46
C THR A 32 4.84 -2.45 -15.12
N ALA A 33 5.55 -3.32 -14.41
CA ALA A 33 6.94 -3.08 -13.98
C ALA A 33 7.11 -1.69 -13.34
N ALA A 34 6.28 -1.41 -12.33
CA ALA A 34 6.13 -0.10 -11.74
C ALA A 34 6.19 -0.18 -10.21
N GLY A 35 6.36 0.97 -9.57
CA GLY A 35 6.52 1.04 -8.13
C GLY A 35 6.22 2.42 -7.56
N VAL A 36 6.46 2.54 -6.26
CA VAL A 36 6.37 3.80 -5.53
C VAL A 36 7.63 4.04 -4.71
N ALA A 37 8.06 5.30 -4.61
CA ALA A 37 9.09 5.75 -3.70
C ALA A 37 8.44 6.35 -2.44
N VAL A 38 8.95 6.00 -1.27
CA VAL A 38 8.40 6.42 0.01
C VAL A 38 9.45 7.23 0.78
N ALA A 39 9.03 8.36 1.35
CA ALA A 39 9.82 9.16 2.28
C ALA A 39 8.94 9.68 3.41
N GLY A 40 9.36 9.51 4.67
CA GLY A 40 8.63 9.99 5.84
C GLY A 40 7.20 9.45 5.92
N GLY A 41 6.98 8.21 5.47
CA GLY A 41 5.66 7.58 5.43
C GLY A 41 4.71 8.13 4.36
N ARG A 42 5.22 8.91 3.39
CA ARG A 42 4.44 9.45 2.27
C ARG A 42 4.99 8.96 0.93
N LEU A 43 4.10 8.80 -0.06
CA LEU A 43 4.52 8.57 -1.44
C LEU A 43 5.13 9.86 -2.00
N VAL A 44 6.37 9.77 -2.48
CA VAL A 44 7.11 10.89 -3.09
C VAL A 44 7.44 10.66 -4.57
N GLY A 45 7.14 9.47 -5.07
CA GLY A 45 7.23 9.14 -6.49
C GLY A 45 6.39 7.90 -6.82
N VAL A 46 5.84 7.87 -8.02
CA VAL A 46 5.11 6.74 -8.60
C VAL A 46 5.54 6.64 -10.06
N GLY A 47 5.92 5.47 -10.54
CA GLY A 47 6.42 5.37 -11.90
C GLY A 47 7.01 4.02 -12.27
N PRO A 48 7.60 3.92 -13.48
CA PRO A 48 8.32 2.74 -13.93
C PRO A 48 9.48 2.41 -12.98
N ILE A 49 9.65 1.13 -12.64
CA ILE A 49 10.64 0.71 -11.64
C ILE A 49 12.08 1.02 -12.06
N GLY A 50 12.37 0.94 -13.36
CA GLY A 50 13.69 1.28 -13.90
C GLY A 50 14.06 2.75 -13.68
N GLU A 51 13.09 3.65 -13.66
CA GLU A 51 13.31 5.08 -13.38
C GLU A 51 13.50 5.33 -11.89
N LEU A 52 12.70 4.68 -11.05
CA LEU A 52 12.81 4.78 -9.59
C LEU A 52 14.16 4.24 -9.09
N ARG A 53 14.59 3.07 -9.58
CA ARG A 53 15.89 2.47 -9.25
C ARG A 53 17.06 3.34 -9.72
N ARG A 54 16.95 3.99 -10.89
CA ARG A 54 17.99 4.90 -11.40
C ARG A 54 18.07 6.19 -10.59
N THR A 55 16.93 6.72 -10.17
CA THR A 55 16.85 7.96 -9.37
C THR A 55 17.26 7.72 -7.92
N HIS A 56 17.03 6.53 -7.38
CA HIS A 56 17.31 6.14 -5.99
C HIS A 56 18.12 4.83 -5.93
N PRO A 57 19.39 4.81 -6.39
CA PRO A 57 20.16 3.56 -6.57
C PRO A 57 20.60 2.89 -5.26
N HIS A 58 20.56 3.60 -4.14
CA HIS A 58 21.10 3.14 -2.85
C HIS A 58 20.03 2.85 -1.79
N VAL A 59 18.75 3.00 -2.13
CA VAL A 59 17.66 2.77 -1.18
C VAL A 59 17.20 1.31 -1.24
N PRO A 60 16.75 0.73 -0.12
CA PRO A 60 16.12 -0.57 -0.12
C PRO A 60 14.96 -0.66 -1.11
N VAL A 61 14.86 -1.79 -1.81
CA VAL A 61 13.76 -2.12 -2.70
C VAL A 61 13.04 -3.34 -2.15
N HIS A 62 11.71 -3.26 -2.04
CA HIS A 62 10.85 -4.32 -1.55
C HIS A 62 9.84 -4.73 -2.63
N GLY A 63 9.43 -5.99 -2.65
CA GLY A 63 8.48 -6.53 -3.63
C GLY A 63 9.17 -7.34 -4.72
N GLY A 64 8.61 -7.30 -5.93
CA GLY A 64 9.08 -8.10 -7.06
C GLY A 64 8.06 -8.20 -8.20
N PRO A 65 8.47 -8.75 -9.36
CA PRO A 65 7.60 -8.90 -10.54
C PRO A 65 6.37 -9.80 -10.31
N GLU A 66 6.37 -10.64 -9.29
CA GLU A 66 5.28 -11.53 -8.90
C GLU A 66 4.19 -10.84 -8.06
N PHE A 67 4.43 -9.60 -7.62
CA PHE A 67 3.53 -8.87 -6.74
C PHE A 67 2.59 -7.92 -7.47
N LEU A 68 1.42 -7.71 -6.86
CA LEU A 68 0.48 -6.64 -7.17
C LEU A 68 0.61 -5.55 -6.09
N LEU A 69 0.75 -4.30 -6.51
CA LEU A 69 0.69 -3.14 -5.62
C LEU A 69 -0.60 -2.36 -5.85
N SER A 70 -1.34 -2.11 -4.76
CA SER A 70 -2.56 -1.31 -4.76
C SER A 70 -2.60 -0.39 -3.56
N PRO A 71 -3.51 0.61 -3.52
CA PRO A 71 -3.91 1.22 -2.27
C PRO A 71 -4.33 0.16 -1.26
N GLY A 72 -4.11 0.43 0.03
CA GLY A 72 -4.65 -0.38 1.10
C GLY A 72 -6.19 -0.36 1.07
N ALA A 73 -6.81 -1.52 1.28
CA ALA A 73 -8.26 -1.60 1.36
C ALA A 73 -8.80 -0.77 2.54
N VAL A 74 -9.78 0.09 2.29
CA VAL A 74 -10.47 0.86 3.34
C VAL A 74 -11.68 0.06 3.78
N ASN A 75 -11.61 -0.51 4.99
CA ASN A 75 -12.76 -1.15 5.62
C ASN A 75 -13.64 -0.06 6.27
N THR A 76 -14.78 0.24 5.64
CA THR A 76 -15.67 1.33 6.07
C THR A 76 -16.58 0.96 7.23
N HIS A 77 -16.69 -0.33 7.58
CA HIS A 77 -17.52 -0.78 8.69
C HIS A 77 -17.06 -2.13 9.23
N THR A 78 -16.73 -2.20 10.52
CA THR A 78 -16.34 -3.46 11.16
C THR A 78 -16.81 -3.53 12.61
N HIS A 79 -17.17 -4.73 13.05
CA HIS A 79 -17.37 -5.06 14.45
C HIS A 79 -16.17 -5.85 14.96
N LEU A 80 -15.05 -5.17 15.17
CA LEU A 80 -13.77 -5.83 15.49
C LEU A 80 -13.85 -6.69 16.77
N GLY A 81 -14.65 -6.27 17.76
CA GLY A 81 -14.84 -7.04 19.01
C GLY A 81 -15.52 -8.39 18.81
N LEU A 82 -16.27 -8.59 17.72
CA LEU A 82 -16.93 -9.86 17.42
C LEU A 82 -15.97 -10.91 16.85
N VAL A 83 -14.68 -10.58 16.63
CA VAL A 83 -13.67 -11.59 16.28
C VAL A 83 -13.59 -12.70 17.33
N TRP A 84 -13.77 -12.37 18.60
CA TRP A 84 -13.81 -13.37 19.68
C TRP A 84 -14.99 -14.34 19.60
N ALA A 85 -16.08 -13.94 18.94
CA ALA A 85 -17.27 -14.76 18.74
C ALA A 85 -17.33 -15.41 17.34
N ARG A 86 -16.22 -15.37 16.57
CA ARG A 86 -16.16 -15.97 15.23
C ARG A 86 -16.45 -17.46 15.31
N GLY A 87 -17.51 -17.89 14.63
CA GLY A 87 -17.97 -19.29 14.60
C GLY A 87 -19.05 -19.65 15.63
N LEU A 88 -19.46 -18.74 16.53
CA LEU A 88 -20.47 -19.04 17.56
C LEU A 88 -21.93 -18.79 17.14
N ALA A 89 -22.17 -18.09 16.02
CA ALA A 89 -23.51 -17.64 15.62
C ALA A 89 -23.96 -18.10 14.22
N HIS A 90 -23.43 -19.21 13.70
CA HIS A 90 -24.00 -19.84 12.50
C HIS A 90 -25.12 -20.80 12.94
N ASP A 91 -26.38 -20.43 12.67
CA ASP A 91 -27.55 -21.27 12.93
C ASP A 91 -27.82 -22.15 11.69
N ASP A 92 -27.09 -23.25 11.56
CA ASP A 92 -27.24 -24.21 10.47
C ASP A 92 -28.38 -25.20 10.78
N ARG A 93 -29.61 -24.70 10.97
CA ARG A 93 -30.77 -25.59 11.12
C ARG A 93 -31.39 -25.90 9.75
N HIS A 94 -30.86 -26.93 9.09
CA HIS A 94 -31.62 -27.62 8.04
C HIS A 94 -32.56 -28.65 8.71
N PRO A 95 -33.90 -28.57 8.52
CA PRO A 95 -34.81 -29.60 8.99
C PRO A 95 -34.66 -30.86 8.13
N VAL A 96 -34.42 -31.99 8.80
CA VAL A 96 -34.60 -33.36 8.28
C VAL A 96 -36.08 -33.74 8.28
#